data_AF-A0A6P1M899-F1
#
_entry.id   AF-A0A6P1M899-F1
#
_cell.length_a   1.000
_cell.length_b   1.000
_cell.length_c   1.000
_cell.angle_alpha   90.00
_cell.angle_beta   90.00
_cell.angle_gamma   90.00
#
_symmetry.space_group_name_H-M   'P 1'
#
loop_
_entity.id
_entity.type
_entity.pdbx_description
1 polymer ?
#
loop_
_entity_poly.entity_id
_entity_poly.type
_entity_poly.pdbx_seq_one_letter_code
_entity_poly.pdbx_strand_id
1 'polypeptide(L)'
;MKMEKHLHRLGTVYIAFGWIGIAAALLFIPLTIKDIQRLLSGTGQPDLQSIVFMFIGASLLILVQAIFHIFFGKAVRMNRKWATRVVGFIIGVLLLFQFPIGTVIGGYTLWVLAKLDQSILMEPNKSSDPT
;
A
#
# COMPACT_ATOMS: atom_id res chain seq x y z
N MET A 1 2.11 22.50 14.85
CA MET A 1 3.11 21.59 14.25
C MET A 1 2.56 21.04 12.94
N LYS A 2 3.28 21.27 11.82
CA LYS A 2 2.77 21.16 10.45
C LYS A 2 2.26 19.76 10.11
N MET A 3 0.97 19.65 9.75
CA MET A 3 0.30 18.42 9.27
C MET A 3 1.06 17.73 8.13
N GLU A 4 1.81 18.50 7.34
CA GLU A 4 2.76 18.02 6.34
C GLU A 4 3.72 16.96 6.87
N LYS A 5 4.20 17.08 8.12
CA LYS A 5 5.12 16.10 8.73
C LYS A 5 4.44 14.76 9.01
N HIS A 6 3.15 14.77 9.33
CA HIS A 6 2.37 13.55 9.59
C HIS A 6 1.99 12.85 8.29
N LEU A 7 1.58 13.61 7.27
CA LEU A 7 1.36 13.10 5.90
C LEU A 7 2.65 12.52 5.30
N HIS A 8 3.78 13.19 5.50
CA HIS A 8 5.06 12.70 5.01
C HIS A 8 5.45 11.38 5.67
N ARG A 9 5.28 11.27 7.00
CA ARG A 9 5.49 10.01 7.76
C ARG A 9 4.56 8.90 7.28
N LEU A 10 3.28 9.20 7.09
CA LEU A 10 2.31 8.23 6.60
C LEU A 10 2.72 7.67 5.23
N GLY A 11 3.07 8.55 4.29
CA GLY A 11 3.54 8.11 2.98
C GLY A 11 4.85 7.32 3.04
N THR A 12 5.76 7.61 4.00
CA THR A 12 6.96 6.79 4.22
C THR A 12 6.59 5.36 4.60
N VAL A 13 5.62 5.17 5.50
CA VAL A 13 5.20 3.84 5.97
C VAL A 13 4.66 3.01 4.81
N TYR A 14 3.79 3.57 3.96
CA TYR A 14 3.27 2.86 2.79
C TYR A 14 4.36 2.50 1.77
N ILE A 15 5.29 3.42 1.52
CA ILE A 15 6.43 3.15 0.63
C ILE A 15 7.32 2.05 1.20
N ALA A 16 7.61 2.08 2.51
CA ALA A 16 8.38 1.05 3.18
C ALA A 16 7.69 -0.32 3.09
N PHE A 17 6.37 -0.39 3.32
CA PHE A 17 5.59 -1.61 3.13
C PHE A 17 5.61 -2.12 1.69
N GLY A 18 5.56 -1.22 0.71
CA GLY A 18 5.72 -1.58 -0.69
C GLY A 18 7.08 -2.20 -0.98
N TRP A 19 8.17 -1.63 -0.45
CA TRP A 19 9.51 -2.21 -0.57
C TRP A 19 9.65 -3.57 0.11
N ILE A 20 9.04 -3.75 1.29
CA ILE A 20 8.98 -5.05 1.97
C ILE A 20 8.22 -6.07 1.10
N GLY A 21 7.11 -5.66 0.46
CA GLY A 21 6.36 -6.50 -0.47
C GLY A 21 7.18 -6.91 -1.70
N ILE A 22 7.94 -5.99 -2.28
CA ILE A 22 8.86 -6.29 -3.40
C ILE A 22 9.96 -7.24 -2.94
N ALA A 23 10.56 -7.01 -1.77
CA ALA A 23 11.60 -7.88 -1.23
C ALA A 23 11.06 -9.29 -0.97
N ALA A 24 9.85 -9.41 -0.41
CA ALA A 24 9.17 -10.68 -0.24
C ALA A 24 8.95 -11.38 -1.58
N ALA A 25 8.42 -10.67 -2.59
CA ALA A 25 8.23 -11.23 -3.93
C ALA A 25 9.54 -11.74 -4.54
N LEU A 26 10.63 -10.99 -4.40
CA LEU A 26 11.96 -11.39 -4.88
C LEU A 26 12.50 -12.65 -4.18
N LEU A 27 12.18 -12.86 -2.90
CA LEU A 27 12.55 -14.08 -2.17
C LEU A 27 11.77 -15.32 -2.65
N PHE A 28 10.55 -15.15 -3.16
CA PHE A 28 9.74 -16.26 -3.67
C PHE A 28 10.16 -16.70 -5.09
N ILE A 29 10.73 -15.80 -5.90
CA ILE A 29 11.19 -16.12 -7.28
C ILE A 29 12.18 -17.31 -7.35
N PRO A 30 13.27 -17.39 -6.55
CA PRO A 30 14.19 -18.52 -6.65
C PRO A 30 13.58 -19.86 -6.19
N LEU A 31 12.53 -19.82 -5.35
CA LEU A 31 11.79 -21.02 -4.96
C LEU A 31 10.99 -21.56 -6.15
N THR A 32 10.36 -20.69 -6.95
CA THR A 32 9.59 -21.11 -8.12
C THR A 32 10.45 -21.53 -9.31
N ILE A 33 11.65 -20.95 -9.49
CA ILE A 33 12.55 -21.30 -10.61
C ILE A 33 12.94 -22.78 -10.59
N LYS A 34 13.26 -23.34 -9.42
CA LYS A 34 13.64 -24.76 -9.28
C LYS A 34 12.50 -25.69 -9.66
N ASP A 35 11.27 -25.33 -9.30
CA ASP A 35 10.10 -26.13 -9.59
C ASP A 35 9.67 -25.98 -11.06
N ILE A 36 9.81 -24.79 -11.66
CA ILE A 36 9.62 -24.59 -13.10
C ILE A 36 10.60 -25.46 -13.91
N GLN A 37 11.87 -25.56 -13.51
CA GLN A 37 12.84 -26.44 -14.19
C GLN A 37 12.47 -27.93 -14.11
N ARG A 38 11.91 -28.38 -12.98
CA ARG A 38 11.38 -29.75 -12.83
C ARG A 38 10.18 -30.02 -13.75
N LEU A 39 9.29 -29.04 -13.89
CA LEU A 39 8.15 -29.12 -14.80
C LEU A 39 8.59 -29.19 -16.27
N LEU A 40 9.53 -28.34 -16.68
CA LEU A 40 10.03 -28.28 -18.06
C LEU A 40 10.87 -29.51 -18.46
N SER A 41 11.55 -30.14 -17.51
CA SER A 41 12.32 -31.37 -17.73
C SER A 41 11.46 -32.65 -17.80
N GLY A 42 10.14 -32.53 -17.67
CA GLY A 42 9.22 -33.68 -17.69
C GLY A 42 9.31 -34.58 -16.46
N THR A 43 10.11 -34.21 -15.46
CA THR A 43 10.24 -34.92 -14.17
C THR A 43 9.23 -34.43 -13.13
N GLY A 44 8.43 -33.42 -13.49
CA GLY A 44 7.43 -32.82 -12.65
C GLY A 44 6.20 -33.70 -12.45
N GLN A 45 5.85 -33.98 -11.20
CA GLN A 45 4.57 -34.57 -10.85
C GLN A 45 3.43 -33.56 -11.13
N PRO A 46 2.22 -34.01 -11.50
CA PRO A 46 1.08 -33.12 -11.76
C PRO A 46 0.74 -32.19 -10.58
N ASP A 47 0.93 -32.64 -9.34
CA ASP A 47 0.75 -31.79 -8.14
C ASP A 47 1.72 -30.61 -8.07
N LEU A 48 2.93 -30.73 -8.63
CA LEU A 48 3.91 -29.63 -8.67
C LEU A 48 3.47 -28.52 -9.63
N GLN A 49 2.69 -28.83 -10.68
CA GLN A 49 2.22 -27.81 -11.62
C GLN A 49 1.28 -26.82 -10.92
N SER A 50 0.27 -27.33 -10.21
CA SER A 50 -0.72 -26.51 -9.50
C SER A 50 -0.07 -25.62 -8.44
N ILE A 51 0.92 -26.16 -7.71
CA ILE A 51 1.67 -25.43 -6.68
C ILE A 51 2.48 -24.29 -7.32
N VAL A 52 3.20 -24.56 -8.42
CA VAL A 52 3.99 -23.53 -9.12
C VAL A 52 3.11 -22.40 -9.65
N PHE A 53 1.98 -22.71 -10.29
CA PHE A 53 1.04 -21.70 -10.75
C PHE A 53 0.45 -20.86 -9.60
N MET A 54 0.16 -21.49 -8.45
CA MET A 54 -0.29 -20.78 -7.26
C MET A 54 0.77 -19.81 -6.74
N PHE A 55 2.04 -20.22 -6.66
CA PHE A 55 3.13 -19.34 -6.22
C PHE A 55 3.41 -18.19 -7.20
N ILE A 56 3.35 -18.44 -8.51
CA ILE A 56 3.46 -17.39 -9.53
C ILE A 56 2.31 -16.39 -9.38
N GLY A 57 1.08 -16.87 -9.26
CA GLY A 57 -0.11 -16.04 -9.07
C GLY A 57 0.00 -15.19 -7.80
N ALA A 58 0.38 -15.80 -6.68
CA ALA A 58 0.60 -15.09 -5.41
C ALA A 58 1.71 -14.03 -5.53
N SER A 59 2.82 -14.35 -6.20
CA SER A 59 3.93 -13.41 -6.40
C SER A 59 3.51 -12.19 -7.23
N LEU A 60 2.72 -12.41 -8.29
CA LEU A 60 2.17 -11.33 -9.11
C LEU A 60 1.20 -10.45 -8.32
N LEU A 61 0.31 -11.06 -7.52
CA LEU A 61 -0.62 -10.31 -6.66
C LEU A 61 0.12 -9.45 -5.63
N ILE A 62 1.14 -10.01 -4.97
CA ILE A 62 1.99 -9.28 -4.02
C ILE A 62 2.70 -8.11 -4.73
N LEU A 63 3.21 -8.33 -5.95
CA LEU A 63 3.88 -7.28 -6.71
C LEU A 63 2.93 -6.13 -7.08
N VAL A 64 1.73 -6.45 -7.56
CA VAL A 64 0.69 -5.45 -7.88
C VAL A 64 0.31 -4.66 -6.63
N GLN A 65 0.12 -5.34 -5.50
CA GLN A 65 -0.20 -4.70 -4.23
C GLN A 65 0.94 -3.81 -3.73
N ALA A 66 2.19 -4.24 -3.89
CA ALA A 66 3.37 -3.46 -3.53
C ALA A 66 3.49 -2.17 -4.34
N ILE A 67 3.27 -2.25 -5.67
CA ILE A 67 3.23 -1.08 -6.55
C ILE A 67 2.13 -0.12 -6.12
N PHE A 68 0.94 -0.65 -5.81
CA PHE A 68 -0.18 0.14 -5.33
C PHE A 68 0.15 0.88 -4.03
N HIS A 69 0.78 0.22 -3.05
CA HIS A 69 1.22 0.86 -1.81
C HIS A 69 2.26 1.97 -2.05
N ILE A 70 3.23 1.78 -2.94
CA ILE A 70 4.22 2.81 -3.27
C ILE A 70 3.53 4.01 -3.93
N PHE A 71 2.64 3.74 -4.89
CA PHE A 71 1.92 4.80 -5.61
C PHE A 71 1.01 5.60 -4.68
N PHE A 72 0.24 4.91 -3.83
CA PHE A 72 -0.60 5.53 -2.82
C PHE A 72 0.23 6.34 -1.82
N GLY A 73 1.31 5.78 -1.28
CA GLY A 73 2.22 6.48 -0.36
C GLY A 73 2.83 7.75 -0.99
N LYS A 74 3.18 7.70 -2.27
CA LYS A 74 3.65 8.88 -3.03
C LYS A 74 2.53 9.92 -3.21
N ALA A 75 1.31 9.48 -3.57
CA ALA A 75 0.16 10.37 -3.76
C ALA A 75 -0.25 11.09 -2.46
N VAL A 76 -0.21 10.39 -1.32
CA VAL A 76 -0.45 10.94 0.02
C VAL A 76 0.63 11.97 0.38
N ARG A 77 1.91 11.68 0.12
CA ARG A 77 3.03 12.63 0.32
C ARG A 77 2.90 13.91 -0.50
N MET A 78 2.38 13.80 -1.73
CA MET A 78 2.13 14.96 -2.61
C MET A 78 0.82 15.70 -2.26
N ASN A 79 0.15 15.34 -1.16
CA ASN A 79 -1.14 15.90 -0.74
C ASN A 79 -2.19 15.93 -1.87
N ARG A 80 -2.21 14.90 -2.72
CA ARG A 80 -3.16 14.80 -3.83
C ARG A 80 -4.58 14.61 -3.27
N LYS A 81 -5.49 15.54 -3.57
CA LYS A 81 -6.89 15.55 -3.08
C LYS A 81 -7.62 14.22 -3.23
N TRP A 82 -7.37 13.44 -4.29
CA TRP A 82 -8.01 12.14 -4.49
C TRP A 82 -7.50 11.06 -3.52
N ALA A 83 -6.20 11.08 -3.21
CA ALA A 83 -5.55 10.14 -2.30
C ALA A 83 -5.76 10.52 -0.82
N THR A 84 -5.83 11.82 -0.52
CA THR A 84 -6.04 12.33 0.85
C THR A 84 -7.51 12.54 1.22
N ARG A 85 -8.46 12.25 0.33
CA ARG A 85 -9.90 12.24 0.62
C ARG A 85 -10.44 10.82 0.51
N VAL A 86 -11.29 10.56 -0.48
CA VAL A 86 -12.09 9.33 -0.58
C VAL A 86 -11.22 8.08 -0.58
N VAL A 87 -10.18 8.02 -1.41
CA VAL A 87 -9.34 6.82 -1.53
C VAL A 87 -8.59 6.52 -0.24
N GLY A 88 -8.08 7.54 0.46
CA GLY A 88 -7.36 7.36 1.72
C GLY A 88 -8.24 6.85 2.84
N PHE A 89 -9.49 7.33 2.93
CA PHE A 89 -10.46 6.82 3.90
C PHE A 89 -10.87 5.38 3.59
N ILE A 90 -11.13 5.05 2.33
CA ILE A 90 -11.46 3.68 1.91
C ILE A 90 -10.30 2.74 2.26
N ILE A 91 -9.06 3.10 1.89
CA ILE A 91 -7.88 2.28 2.20
C ILE A 91 -7.68 2.15 3.70
N GLY A 92 -7.84 3.23 4.46
CA GLY A 92 -7.74 3.20 5.92
C GLY A 92 -8.74 2.23 6.54
N VAL A 93 -10.00 2.22 6.09
CA VAL A 93 -11.03 1.29 6.54
C VAL A 93 -10.73 -0.15 6.10
N LEU A 94 -10.35 -0.36 4.84
CA LEU A 94 -9.98 -1.69 4.34
C LEU A 94 -8.82 -2.30 5.15
N LEU A 95 -7.84 -1.47 5.52
CA LEU A 95 -6.71 -1.91 6.35
C LEU A 95 -7.13 -2.27 7.77
N LEU A 96 -8.20 -1.68 8.33
CA LEU A 96 -8.69 -2.06 9.66
C LEU A 96 -9.09 -3.54 9.74
N PHE A 97 -9.58 -4.13 8.64
CA PHE A 97 -9.92 -5.55 8.56
C PHE A 97 -8.68 -6.46 8.51
N GLN A 98 -7.50 -5.93 8.21
CA GLN A 98 -6.25 -6.70 8.15
C GLN A 98 -5.53 -6.68 9.51
N PHE A 99 -6.08 -7.40 10.49
CA PHE A 99 -5.48 -7.49 11.82
C PHE A 99 -4.20 -8.35 11.82
N PRO A 100 -3.15 -8.02 12.60
CA PRO A 100 -2.99 -6.86 13.49
C PRO A 100 -2.34 -5.63 12.83
N ILE A 101 -1.52 -5.83 11.80
CA ILE A 101 -0.67 -4.77 11.24
C ILE A 101 -1.48 -3.73 10.47
N GLY A 102 -2.44 -4.18 9.66
CA GLY A 102 -3.33 -3.30 8.91
C GLY A 102 -4.17 -2.43 9.82
N THR A 103 -4.59 -2.91 10.99
CA THR A 103 -5.36 -2.09 11.93
C THR A 103 -4.57 -0.88 12.44
N VAL A 104 -3.28 -1.06 12.76
CA VAL A 104 -2.42 0.04 13.20
C VAL A 104 -2.23 1.06 12.07
N ILE A 105 -1.95 0.59 10.86
CA ILE A 105 -1.72 1.45 9.70
C ILE A 105 -3.01 2.15 9.27
N GLY A 106 -4.13 1.43 9.22
CA GLY A 106 -5.44 1.93 8.87
C GLY A 106 -5.95 2.96 9.87
N GLY A 107 -5.83 2.68 11.17
CA GLY A 107 -6.15 3.63 12.23
C GLY A 107 -5.32 4.91 12.15
N TYR A 108 -4.00 4.80 11.95
CA TYR A 108 -3.13 5.96 11.79
C TYR A 108 -3.44 6.74 10.49
N THR A 109 -3.77 6.03 9.40
CA THR A 109 -4.20 6.63 8.13
C THR A 109 -5.44 7.48 8.33
N LEU A 110 -6.49 6.91 8.92
CA LEU A 110 -7.75 7.60 9.19
C LEU A 110 -7.57 8.81 10.11
N TRP A 111 -6.76 8.69 11.17
CA TRP A 111 -6.49 9.79 12.08
C TRP A 111 -5.77 10.97 11.40
N VAL A 112 -4.74 10.69 10.58
CA VAL A 112 -4.02 11.73 9.84
C VAL A 112 -4.93 12.43 8.83
N LEU A 113 -5.74 11.67 8.09
CA LEU A 113 -6.66 12.19 7.09
C LEU A 113 -7.75 13.06 7.72
N ALA A 114 -8.36 12.60 8.83
CA ALA A 114 -9.37 13.35 9.56
C ALA A 114 -8.81 14.69 10.10
N LYS A 115 -7.58 14.68 10.62
CA LYS A 115 -6.91 15.91 11.09
C LYS A 115 -6.59 16.86 9.94
N LEU A 116 -6.23 16.34 8.76
CA LEU A 116 -5.99 17.18 7.58
C LEU A 116 -7.27 17.88 7.14
N ASP A 117 -8.39 17.15 7.08
CA ASP A 117 -9.67 17.72 6.66
C ASP A 117 -10.17 18.80 7.63
N GLN A 118 -10.04 18.58 8.94
CA GLN A 118 -10.33 19.61 9.96
C GLN A 118 -9.50 20.89 9.77
N SER A 119 -8.21 20.77 9.43
CA SER A 119 -7.35 21.94 9.22
C SER A 119 -7.75 22.78 7.99
N ILE A 120 -8.27 22.14 6.93
CA ILE A 120 -8.77 22.82 5.74
C ILE A 120 -10.06 23.59 6.06
N LEU A 121 -10.92 23.05 6.92
CA LEU A 121 -12.18 23.68 7.32
C LEU A 121 -11.98 24.83 8.32
N MET A 122 -10.89 24.80 9.10
CA MET A 122 -10.59 25.82 10.11
C MET A 122 -9.75 27.00 9.58
N GLU A 123 -9.23 26.94 8.35
CA GLU A 123 -8.70 28.14 7.68
C GLU A 123 -9.89 28.98 7.19
N PRO A 124 -10.27 30.07 7.91
CA PRO A 124 -11.36 30.91 7.48
C PRO A 124 -10.91 31.62 6.21
N ASN A 125 -11.78 31.64 5.22
CA ASN A 125 -11.66 32.41 3.99
C ASN A 125 -11.15 33.83 4.28
N LYS A 126 -9.83 34.06 4.10
CA LYS A 126 -9.16 35.35 4.28
C LYS A 126 -9.32 36.27 3.06
N SER A 127 -10.17 35.95 2.09
CA SER A 127 -10.34 36.72 0.85
C SER A 127 -11.68 37.44 0.73
N SER A 128 -12.33 37.78 1.84
CA SER A 128 -13.52 38.65 1.86
C SER A 128 -13.30 39.86 2.77
N ASP A 129 -12.16 40.54 2.62
CA ASP A 129 -11.99 41.89 3.14
C ASP A 129 -12.20 42.87 1.98
N PRO A 130 -13.36 43.52 1.87
CA PRO A 130 -13.59 44.58 0.90
C PRO A 130 -12.94 45.86 1.45
N THR A 131 -11.70 46.13 1.04
CA THR A 131 -11.14 47.49 1.07
C THR A 131 -11.44 48.20 -0.23
#